data_AF-A0A952NHT7-F1
#
_entry.id   AF-A0A952NHT7-F1
#
_cell.length_a   1.000
_cell.length_b   1.000
_cell.length_c   1.000
_cell.angle_alpha   90.00
_cell.angle_beta   90.00
_cell.angle_gamma   90.00
#
_symmetry.space_group_name_H-M   'P 1'
#
loop_
_entity.id
_entity.type
_entity.pdbx_description
1 polymer ?
#
loop_
_entity_poly.entity_id
_entity_poly.type
_entity_poly.pdbx_seq_one_letter_code
_entity_poly.pdbx_strand_id
1 'polypeptide(L)'
;MIKAVLTPQGSATISATASSSSVNPTGNGQMVRVYNAGTATAFVAIGSTATTSDMPMPSGNVEYLSVAPGTAIAAITASSTATVYVTRCEVM
;
A
#
# COMPACT_ATOMS: atom_id res chain seq x y z
N MET A 1 8.53 2.69 26.87
CA MET A 1 8.64 2.73 25.41
C MET A 1 7.42 3.49 24.89
N ILE A 2 7.60 4.70 24.35
CA ILE A 2 6.49 5.42 23.70
C ILE A 2 6.30 4.78 22.33
N LYS A 3 5.10 4.26 22.06
CA LYS A 3 4.71 3.80 20.73
C LYS A 3 4.39 5.06 19.91
N ALA A 4 5.06 5.24 18.78
CA ALA A 4 4.75 6.32 17.85
C ALA A 4 3.25 6.27 17.47
N VAL A 5 2.57 7.41 17.60
CA VAL A 5 1.16 7.52 17.21
C VAL A 5 1.13 7.87 15.73
N LEU A 6 0.43 7.05 14.95
CA LEU A 6 0.20 7.30 13.52
C LEU A 6 -1.18 7.92 13.35
N THR A 7 -1.23 9.15 12.86
CA THR A 7 -2.49 9.82 12.50
C THR A 7 -2.75 9.73 11.00
N PRO A 8 -3.88 9.13 10.57
CA PRO A 8 -4.25 9.04 9.15
C PRO A 8 -4.50 10.43 8.54
N GLN A 9 -4.02 10.65 7.33
CA GLN A 9 -4.26 11.88 6.56
C GLN A 9 -5.19 11.62 5.36
N GLY A 10 -4.79 10.71 4.47
CA GLY A 10 -5.50 10.41 3.24
C GLY A 10 -5.47 8.93 2.93
N SER A 11 -6.53 8.41 2.31
CA SER A 11 -6.61 7.02 1.87
C SER A 11 -6.98 6.92 0.40
N ALA A 12 -6.45 5.90 -0.27
CA ALA A 12 -6.78 5.54 -1.63
C ALA A 12 -6.89 4.02 -1.74
N THR A 13 -7.58 3.55 -2.77
CA THR A 13 -7.82 2.13 -3.02
C THR A 13 -7.18 1.73 -4.33
N ILE A 14 -6.43 0.63 -4.34
CA ILE A 14 -5.95 -0.02 -5.55
C ILE A 14 -6.82 -1.25 -5.79
N SER A 15 -7.41 -1.34 -6.99
CA SER A 15 -7.98 -2.59 -7.51
C SER A 15 -6.88 -3.35 -8.25
N ALA A 16 -6.04 -4.06 -7.51
CA ALA A 16 -4.91 -4.78 -8.09
C ALA A 16 -5.41 -5.92 -8.98
N THR A 17 -4.85 -6.05 -10.18
CA THR A 17 -5.18 -7.10 -11.16
C THR A 17 -3.91 -7.79 -11.63
N ALA A 18 -3.94 -8.54 -12.73
CA ALA A 18 -2.74 -9.05 -13.41
C ALA A 18 -1.90 -7.94 -14.10
N SER A 19 -2.36 -6.69 -14.04
CA SER A 19 -1.59 -5.50 -14.44
C SER A 19 -1.37 -4.60 -13.23
N SER A 20 -0.19 -3.97 -13.21
CA SER A 20 0.16 -3.04 -12.15
C SER A 20 -0.75 -1.81 -12.16
N SER A 21 -1.17 -1.39 -10.99
CA SER A 21 -1.96 -0.18 -10.78
C SER A 21 -1.44 0.53 -9.54
N SER A 22 -1.49 1.86 -9.53
CA SER A 22 -0.91 2.65 -8.45
C SER A 22 -1.81 3.78 -7.99
N VAL A 23 -1.62 4.17 -6.73
CA VAL A 23 -2.26 5.32 -6.12
C VAL A 23 -1.26 6.11 -5.29
N ASN A 24 -1.51 7.40 -5.16
CA ASN A 24 -0.81 8.27 -4.23
C ASN A 24 -1.86 8.86 -3.27
N PRO A 25 -2.08 8.25 -2.08
CA PRO A 25 -3.02 8.81 -1.11
C PRO A 25 -2.58 10.22 -0.69
N THR A 26 -3.53 11.13 -0.47
CA THR A 26 -3.25 12.52 -0.10
C THR A 26 -2.55 12.63 1.26
N GLY A 27 -1.93 13.79 1.52
CA GLY A 27 -1.19 14.08 2.76
C GLY A 27 0.31 14.20 2.53
N ASN A 28 1.07 14.41 3.61
CA ASN A 28 2.53 14.55 3.61
C ASN A 28 3.23 13.67 4.66
N GLY A 29 2.48 12.73 5.25
CA GLY A 29 3.03 11.75 6.18
C GLY A 29 4.08 10.86 5.51
N GLN A 30 5.09 10.48 6.29
CA GLN A 30 6.21 9.62 5.86
C GLN A 30 5.91 8.13 6.06
N MET A 31 4.76 7.79 6.62
CA MET A 31 4.33 6.41 6.82
C MET A 31 3.12 6.12 5.95
N VAL A 32 3.05 4.90 5.42
CA VAL A 32 1.89 4.39 4.70
C VAL A 32 1.49 3.06 5.28
N ARG A 33 0.22 2.93 5.67
CA ARG A 33 -0.40 1.64 5.96
C ARG A 33 -0.92 1.04 4.66
N VAL A 34 -0.49 -0.17 4.34
CA VAL A 34 -0.98 -0.97 3.21
C VAL A 34 -1.74 -2.18 3.74
N TYR A 35 -2.99 -2.35 3.33
CA TYR A 35 -3.84 -3.45 3.75
C TYR A 35 -4.42 -4.17 2.54
N ASN A 36 -4.11 -5.46 2.39
CA ASN A 36 -4.77 -6.30 1.40
C ASN A 36 -6.10 -6.85 1.96
N ALA A 37 -7.20 -6.23 1.55
CA ALA A 37 -8.56 -6.66 1.89
C ALA A 37 -9.15 -7.67 0.89
N GLY A 38 -8.43 -7.96 -0.20
CA GLY A 38 -8.82 -8.95 -1.19
C GLY A 38 -8.45 -10.38 -0.77
N THR A 39 -8.90 -11.34 -1.56
CA THR A 39 -8.66 -12.78 -1.34
C THR A 39 -7.41 -13.31 -2.04
N ALA A 40 -6.89 -12.60 -3.04
CA ALA A 40 -5.65 -12.94 -3.73
C ALA A 40 -4.44 -12.24 -3.08
N THR A 41 -3.26 -12.87 -3.16
CA THR A 41 -2.00 -12.21 -2.80
C THR A 41 -1.71 -11.08 -3.76
N ALA A 42 -1.51 -9.87 -3.22
CA ALA A 42 -1.00 -8.72 -3.96
C ALA A 42 0.53 -8.64 -3.79
N PHE A 43 1.22 -8.06 -4.76
CA PHE A 43 2.64 -7.74 -4.69
C PHE A 43 2.77 -6.22 -4.81
N VAL A 44 3.44 -5.60 -3.84
CA VAL A 44 3.44 -4.16 -3.65
C VAL A 44 4.81 -3.57 -3.91
N ALA A 45 4.86 -2.48 -4.67
CA ALA A 45 6.06 -1.70 -4.93
C ALA A 45 5.86 -0.22 -4.53
N ILE A 46 6.97 0.43 -4.17
CA ILE A 46 7.00 1.84 -3.77
C ILE A 46 7.69 2.65 -4.88
N GLY A 47 6.99 3.64 -5.44
CA GLY A 47 7.55 4.57 -6.42
C GLY A 47 7.85 3.98 -7.80
N SER A 48 7.48 2.73 -8.05
CA SER A 48 7.69 2.03 -9.32
C SER A 48 6.48 1.21 -9.73
N THR A 49 6.54 0.62 -10.92
CA THR A 49 5.55 -0.37 -11.37
C THR A 49 5.74 -1.66 -10.59
N ALA A 50 4.69 -2.16 -9.93
CA ALA A 50 4.72 -3.43 -9.22
C ALA A 50 4.76 -4.64 -10.17
N THR A 51 5.52 -5.66 -9.77
CA THR A 51 5.71 -6.96 -10.40
C THR A 51 5.45 -8.08 -9.38
N THR A 52 5.27 -9.31 -9.85
CA THR A 52 5.03 -10.47 -8.95
C THR A 52 6.25 -10.90 -8.13
N SER A 53 7.39 -10.22 -8.29
CA SER A 53 8.62 -10.46 -7.52
C SER A 53 8.79 -9.47 -6.36
N ASP A 54 7.92 -8.45 -6.27
CA ASP A 54 7.97 -7.44 -5.22
C ASP A 54 7.40 -7.97 -3.88
N MET A 55 7.22 -7.08 -2.90
CA MET A 55 6.82 -7.46 -1.54
C MET A 55 5.44 -8.14 -1.54
N PRO A 56 5.35 -9.43 -1.14
CA PRO A 56 4.09 -10.13 -1.11
C PRO A 56 3.23 -9.65 0.05
N MET A 57 1.97 -9.36 -0.24
CA MET A 57 0.92 -9.01 0.69
C MET A 57 -0.19 -10.06 0.60
N PRO A 58 -0.12 -11.14 1.40
CA PRO A 58 -1.19 -12.13 1.46
C PRO A 58 -2.55 -11.50 1.83
N SER A 59 -3.63 -12.20 1.52
CA SER A 59 -4.99 -11.81 1.94
C SER A 59 -5.04 -11.54 3.44
N GLY A 60 -5.56 -10.38 3.83
CA GLY A 60 -5.66 -9.97 5.23
C GLY A 60 -4.41 -9.29 5.80
N ASN A 61 -3.28 -9.28 5.09
CA ASN A 61 -2.04 -8.72 5.63
C ASN A 61 -2.08 -7.19 5.70
N VAL A 62 -1.47 -6.63 6.75
CA VAL A 62 -1.32 -5.20 6.99
C VAL A 62 0.16 -4.90 7.22
N GLU A 63 0.72 -4.00 6.42
CA GLU A 63 2.10 -3.52 6.58
C GLU A 63 2.13 -2.00 6.75
N TYR A 64 3.15 -1.52 7.45
CA TYR A 64 3.44 -0.10 7.59
C TYR A 64 4.81 0.19 7.00
N LEU A 65 4.84 1.03 5.96
CA LEU A 65 6.02 1.31 5.16
C LEU A 65 6.44 2.76 5.35
N SER A 66 7.75 3.00 5.45
CA SER A 66 8.31 4.34 5.33
C SER A 66 8.36 4.72 3.85
N VAL A 67 7.67 5.80 3.49
CA VAL A 67 7.45 6.22 2.10
C VAL A 67 7.57 7.73 2.04
N ALA A 68 8.42 8.24 1.15
CA ALA A 68 8.58 9.67 0.97
C ALA A 68 7.25 10.33 0.55
N PRO A 69 6.96 11.56 1.02
CA PRO A 69 5.75 12.26 0.64
C PRO A 69 5.62 12.38 -0.89
N GLY A 70 4.44 12.09 -1.41
CA GLY A 70 4.17 12.16 -2.84
C GLY A 70 4.62 10.94 -3.64
N THR A 71 5.23 9.93 -3.02
CA THR A 71 5.56 8.66 -3.68
C THR A 71 4.33 7.76 -3.78
N ALA A 72 4.04 7.27 -4.99
CA ALA A 72 2.93 6.36 -5.22
C ALA A 72 3.22 4.93 -4.73
N ILE A 73 2.17 4.23 -4.34
CA ILE A 73 2.19 2.79 -4.05
C ILE A 73 1.52 2.06 -5.20
N ALA A 74 2.20 1.06 -5.75
CA ALA A 74 1.68 0.21 -6.80
C ALA A 74 1.39 -1.19 -6.28
N ALA A 75 0.38 -1.85 -6.84
CA ALA A 75 0.09 -3.24 -6.56
C ALA A 75 -0.33 -4.01 -7.82
N ILE A 76 0.02 -5.28 -7.84
CA ILE A 76 -0.32 -6.27 -8.87
C ILE A 76 -0.67 -7.59 -8.19
N THR A 77 -1.36 -8.49 -8.88
CA THR A 77 -1.55 -9.89 -8.48
C THR A 77 -1.11 -10.79 -9.63
N ALA A 78 -0.87 -12.08 -9.39
CA ALA A 78 -0.41 -12.98 -10.45
C ALA A 78 -1.47 -13.28 -11.52
N SER A 79 -2.76 -13.34 -11.16
CA SER A 79 -3.82 -13.75 -12.09
C SER A 79 -5.25 -13.35 -11.70
N SER A 80 -5.50 -12.89 -10.47
CA SER A 80 -6.84 -12.59 -9.95
C SER A 80 -6.98 -11.09 -9.65
N THR A 81 -7.87 -10.71 -8.74
CA THR A 81 -7.97 -9.32 -8.26
C THR A 81 -7.87 -9.26 -6.75
N ALA A 82 -7.28 -8.19 -6.23
CA ALA A 82 -7.24 -7.89 -4.81
C ALA A 82 -7.55 -6.41 -4.56
N THR A 83 -8.35 -6.13 -3.53
CA THR A 83 -8.58 -4.74 -3.09
C THR A 83 -7.51 -4.40 -2.06
N VAL A 84 -6.67 -3.41 -2.37
CA VAL A 84 -5.61 -2.95 -1.47
C VAL A 84 -5.92 -1.52 -1.03
N TYR A 85 -6.05 -1.32 0.28
CA TYR A 85 -6.21 0.01 0.87
C TYR A 85 -4.84 0.57 1.24
N VAL A 86 -4.60 1.81 0.83
CA VAL A 86 -3.35 2.53 1.09
C VAL A 86 -3.69 3.81 1.84
N THR A 87 -3.21 3.95 3.07
CA THR A 87 -3.48 5.10 3.93
C THR A 87 -2.19 5.79 4.31
N ARG A 88 -2.05 7.07 3.99
CA ARG A 88 -0.94 7.92 4.43
C ARG A 88 -1.13 8.32 5.89
N CYS A 89 -0.07 8.22 6.69
CA CYS A 89 -0.06 8.62 8.09
C CYS A 89 1.14 9.52 8.40
N GLU A 90 0.95 10.55 9.21
CA GLU A 90 2.08 11.22 9.89
C GLU A 90 2.43 10.52 11.20
N VAL A 91 3.67 10.76 11.65
CA VAL A 91 4.14 10.35 12.96
C VAL A 91 4.08 11.58 13.86
N MET A 92 3.35 11.47 14.96
CA MET A 92 3.31 12.49 16.02
C MET A 92 4.35 12.22 17.10
#